data_AF-A0A7V9J4Q5-F1
#
_entry.id   AF-A0A7V9J4Q5-F1
#
_cell.length_a   1.000
_cell.length_b   1.000
_cell.length_c   1.000
_cell.angle_alpha   90.00
_cell.angle_beta   90.00
_cell.angle_gamma   90.00
#
_symmetry.space_group_name_H-M   'P 1'
#
loop_
_entity.id
_entity.type
_entity.pdbx_description
1 polymer ?
#
loop_
_entity_poly.entity_id
_entity_poly.type
_entity_poly.pdbx_seq_one_letter_code
_entity_poly.pdbx_strand_id
1 'polypeptide(L)'
;MKLHELKSLLRAHPAAEPRFTLPSGEQIPAHFHITEVGHVTKKFVDCGGTFRTSETCVLQTYVADDFEHRLAAGRFADILDLGQPILPGDDLEVEVEWDCCVISQYPIASAQSSGDRLEFQLGDKHTDCLAKEKCGCGPEAEASAEPACCR
;
A
#
# COMPACT_ATOMS: atom_id res chain seq x y z
N MET A 1 -7.11 -1.99 -2.66
CA MET A 1 -8.28 -1.13 -2.95
C MET A 1 -7.95 -0.31 -4.17
N LYS A 2 -8.89 -0.19 -5.10
CA LYS A 2 -8.69 0.58 -6.34
C LYS A 2 -8.83 2.09 -6.10
N LEU A 3 -8.14 2.89 -6.91
CA LEU A 3 -8.17 4.34 -6.79
C LEU A 3 -9.58 4.93 -6.97
N HIS A 4 -10.38 4.43 -7.91
CA HIS A 4 -11.77 4.89 -8.08
C HIS A 4 -12.65 4.60 -6.85
N GLU A 5 -12.44 3.46 -6.18
CA GLU A 5 -13.15 3.10 -4.94
C GLU A 5 -12.76 4.05 -3.82
N LEU A 6 -11.47 4.32 -3.66
CA LEU A 6 -10.95 5.27 -2.67
C LEU A 6 -11.53 6.68 -2.89
N LYS A 7 -11.45 7.20 -4.12
CA LYS A 7 -12.02 8.52 -4.48
C LYS A 7 -13.51 8.59 -4.16
N SER A 8 -14.26 7.52 -4.47
CA SER A 8 -15.70 7.45 -4.21
C SER A 8 -16.01 7.46 -2.72
N LEU A 9 -15.28 6.68 -1.92
CA LEU A 9 -15.43 6.63 -0.47
C LEU A 9 -15.12 8.00 0.16
N LEU A 10 -14.01 8.62 -0.20
CA LEU A 10 -13.60 9.93 0.34
C LEU A 10 -14.65 11.01 0.04
N ARG A 11 -15.17 11.05 -1.20
CA ARG A 11 -16.21 12.00 -1.61
C ARG A 11 -17.55 11.76 -0.95
N ALA A 12 -17.88 10.51 -0.59
CA ALA A 12 -19.10 10.18 0.14
C ALA A 12 -19.07 10.66 1.60
N HIS A 13 -17.88 10.84 2.17
CA HIS A 13 -17.70 11.23 3.59
C HIS A 13 -16.74 12.42 3.73
N PRO A 14 -16.99 13.59 3.09
CA PRO A 14 -15.99 14.64 2.91
C PRO A 14 -15.51 15.29 4.22
N ALA A 15 -16.32 15.24 5.28
CA ALA A 15 -15.98 15.77 6.60
C ALA A 15 -15.31 14.73 7.52
N ALA A 16 -15.21 13.46 7.09
CA ALA A 16 -14.64 12.42 7.92
C ALA A 16 -13.11 12.53 7.99
N GLU A 17 -12.55 12.07 9.10
CA GLU A 17 -11.11 11.97 9.31
C GLU A 17 -10.58 10.59 8.90
N PRO A 18 -9.70 10.49 7.90
CA PRO A 18 -8.98 9.27 7.58
C PRO A 18 -8.07 8.82 8.74
N ARG A 19 -8.03 7.50 8.95
CA ARG A 19 -7.12 6.83 9.88
C ARG A 19 -6.53 5.61 9.20
N PHE A 20 -5.21 5.48 9.22
CA PHE A 20 -4.50 4.33 8.68
C PHE A 20 -3.97 3.46 9.80
N THR A 21 -4.30 2.18 9.76
CA THR A 21 -3.79 1.19 10.71
C THR A 21 -2.88 0.21 9.96
N LEU A 22 -1.64 0.11 10.40
CA LEU A 22 -0.60 -0.79 9.88
C LEU A 22 -0.97 -2.26 10.15
N PRO A 23 -0.36 -3.22 9.44
CA PRO A 23 -0.55 -4.65 9.71
C PRO A 23 -0.19 -5.06 11.15
N SER A 24 0.74 -4.34 11.79
CA SER A 24 1.10 -4.52 13.20
C SER A 24 0.00 -4.12 14.18
N GLY A 25 -1.03 -3.40 13.73
CA GLY A 25 -2.05 -2.77 14.57
C GLY A 25 -1.69 -1.35 15.04
N GLU A 26 -0.46 -0.89 14.80
CA GLU A 26 -0.07 0.50 15.05
C GLU A 26 -0.74 1.44 14.04
N GLN A 27 -1.02 2.68 14.46
CA GLN A 27 -1.66 3.67 13.60
C GLN A 27 -0.66 4.71 13.10
N ILE A 28 -0.77 5.10 11.83
CA ILE A 28 -0.08 6.31 11.35
C ILE A 28 -0.68 7.50 12.11
N PRO A 29 0.15 8.41 12.67
CA PRO A 29 -0.35 9.54 13.44
C PRO A 29 -1.41 10.36 12.70
N ALA A 30 -2.45 10.76 13.43
CA ALA A 30 -3.63 11.47 12.90
C ALA A 30 -3.35 12.79 12.16
N HIS A 31 -2.18 13.39 12.40
CA HIS A 31 -1.70 14.64 11.81
C HIS A 31 -0.75 14.39 10.64
N PHE A 32 -0.94 13.28 9.93
CA PHE A 32 -0.22 13.00 8.70
C PHE A 32 -0.64 13.95 7.58
N HIS A 33 0.28 14.12 6.63
CA HIS A 33 0.13 14.83 5.39
C HIS A 33 0.28 13.85 4.24
N ILE A 34 -0.46 14.06 3.16
CA ILE A 34 -0.15 13.43 1.87
C ILE A 34 0.63 14.45 1.06
N THR A 35 1.91 14.17 0.88
CA THR A 35 2.84 15.10 0.23
C THR A 35 2.97 14.82 -1.25
N GLU A 36 2.78 13.57 -1.68
CA GLU A 36 2.86 13.17 -3.08
C GLU A 36 1.80 12.14 -3.45
N VAL A 37 1.28 12.26 -4.67
CA VAL A 37 0.50 11.24 -5.38
C VAL A 37 1.35 10.82 -6.57
N GLY A 38 1.73 9.55 -6.65
CA GLY A 38 2.66 9.04 -7.66
C GLY A 38 2.07 7.92 -8.49
N HIS A 39 2.35 7.93 -9.80
CA HIS A 39 2.21 6.74 -10.66
C HIS A 39 3.52 5.96 -10.63
N VAL A 40 3.51 4.76 -10.06
CA VAL A 40 4.69 3.90 -9.99
C VAL A 40 4.52 2.73 -10.94
N THR A 41 5.35 2.70 -11.99
CA THR A 41 5.44 1.57 -12.92
C THR A 41 6.74 0.81 -12.68
N LYS A 42 6.65 -0.47 -12.30
CA LYS A 42 7.80 -1.35 -12.11
C LYS A 42 7.78 -2.44 -13.18
N LYS A 43 8.90 -2.56 -13.92
CA LYS A 43 9.13 -3.66 -14.86
C LYS A 43 10.10 -4.64 -14.24
N PHE A 44 9.72 -5.91 -14.24
CA PHE A 44 10.47 -6.99 -13.62
C PHE A 44 10.87 -8.02 -14.66
N VAL A 45 11.96 -8.71 -14.37
CA VAL A 45 12.30 -10.01 -14.93
C VAL A 45 12.52 -10.95 -13.75
N ASP A 46 11.82 -12.09 -13.73
CA ASP A 46 12.07 -13.11 -12.70
C ASP A 46 13.28 -13.97 -13.06
N CYS A 47 13.79 -14.76 -12.10
CA CYS A 47 14.92 -15.68 -12.32
C CYS A 47 14.67 -16.69 -13.47
N GLY A 48 13.40 -16.89 -13.85
CA GLY A 48 13.00 -17.73 -14.96
C GLY A 48 12.99 -17.04 -16.32
N GLY A 49 13.28 -15.74 -16.39
CA GLY A 49 13.28 -14.93 -17.60
C GLY A 49 11.91 -14.36 -17.99
N THR A 50 10.88 -14.48 -17.13
CA THR A 50 9.55 -13.94 -17.44
C THR A 50 9.49 -12.46 -17.12
N PHE A 51 9.11 -11.65 -18.11
CA PHE A 51 8.90 -10.22 -17.91
C PHE A 51 7.52 -9.94 -17.33
N ARG A 52 7.45 -9.01 -16.36
CA ARG A 52 6.20 -8.60 -15.70
C ARG A 52 6.18 -7.09 -15.53
N THR A 53 4.98 -6.52 -15.51
CA THR A 53 4.78 -5.10 -15.20
C THR A 53 3.80 -4.99 -14.03
N SER A 54 4.08 -4.07 -13.11
CA SER A 54 3.19 -3.69 -12.02
C SER A 54 3.02 -2.18 -12.05
N GLU A 55 1.78 -1.72 -11.89
CA GLU A 55 1.43 -0.31 -11.85
C GLU A 55 0.59 -0.05 -10.59
N THR A 56 0.97 0.98 -9.82
CA THR A 56 0.28 1.37 -8.59
C THR A 56 0.18 2.90 -8.49
N CYS A 57 -0.83 3.36 -7.76
CA CYS A 57 -0.92 4.72 -7.25
C CYS A 57 -0.31 4.75 -5.85
N VAL A 58 0.81 5.44 -5.66
CA VAL A 58 1.48 5.55 -4.35
C VAL A 58 1.17 6.89 -3.72
N LEU A 59 0.83 6.88 -2.43
CA LEU A 59 0.56 8.06 -1.62
C LEU A 59 1.68 8.22 -0.59
N GLN A 60 2.56 9.21 -0.78
CA GLN A 60 3.60 9.49 0.19
C GLN A 60 2.97 10.17 1.41
N THR A 61 3.11 9.53 2.56
CA THR A 61 2.57 9.99 3.82
C THR A 61 3.70 10.48 4.73
N TYR A 62 3.56 11.69 5.27
CA TYR A 62 4.57 12.36 6.08
C TYR A 62 3.95 12.93 7.34
N VAL A 63 4.67 12.88 8.46
CA VAL A 63 4.23 13.47 9.72
C VAL A 63 5.18 14.60 10.09
N ALA A 64 4.63 15.80 10.25
CA ALA A 64 5.34 17.00 10.67
C ALA A 64 5.03 17.32 12.14
N ASP A 65 5.76 18.29 12.72
CA ASP A 65 5.53 18.78 14.09
C ASP A 65 4.31 19.73 14.20
N ASP A 66 3.25 19.48 13.44
CA ASP A 66 2.00 20.26 13.42
C ASP A 66 0.80 19.43 13.91
N PHE A 67 0.84 19.05 15.18
CA PHE A 67 -0.10 18.11 15.82
C PHE A 67 -1.60 18.43 15.70
N GLU A 68 -1.96 19.66 15.35
CA GLU A 68 -3.35 20.11 15.11
C GLU A 68 -3.84 19.83 13.67
N HIS A 69 -2.94 19.50 12.73
CA HIS A 69 -3.30 19.19 11.36
C HIS A 69 -4.22 17.97 11.30
N ARG A 70 -5.33 18.06 10.54
CA ARG A 70 -6.22 16.94 10.23
C ARG A 70 -6.60 17.00 8.77
N LEU A 71 -6.14 16.02 7.99
CA LEU A 71 -6.52 15.91 6.59
C LEU A 71 -7.97 15.39 6.49
N ALA A 72 -8.93 16.26 6.21
CA ALA A 72 -10.30 15.83 5.94
C ALA A 72 -10.39 15.00 4.64
N ALA A 73 -11.28 14.01 4.59
CA ALA A 73 -11.45 13.12 3.44
C ALA A 73 -11.78 13.86 2.13
N GLY A 74 -12.55 14.95 2.19
CA GLY A 74 -12.82 15.78 1.00
C GLY A 74 -11.54 16.39 0.43
N ARG A 75 -10.68 16.92 1.31
CA ARG A 75 -9.37 17.47 0.91
C ARG A 75 -8.44 16.37 0.37
N PHE A 76 -8.51 15.16 0.94
CA PHE A 76 -7.78 14.01 0.42
C PHE A 76 -8.25 13.67 -1.00
N ALA A 77 -9.56 13.63 -1.28
CA ALA A 77 -10.07 13.42 -2.63
C ALA A 77 -9.55 14.49 -3.61
N ASP A 78 -9.50 15.76 -3.21
CA ASP A 78 -8.94 16.84 -4.04
C ASP A 78 -7.45 16.60 -4.35
N ILE A 79 -6.66 16.13 -3.37
CA ILE A 79 -5.25 15.78 -3.57
C ILE A 79 -5.10 14.66 -4.60
N LEU A 80 -5.96 13.65 -4.56
CA LEU A 80 -5.98 12.58 -5.57
C LEU A 80 -6.34 13.10 -6.97
N ASP A 81 -7.17 14.14 -7.05
CA ASP A 81 -7.53 14.76 -8.32
C ASP A 81 -6.37 15.57 -8.93
N LEU A 82 -5.53 16.19 -8.10
CA LEU A 82 -4.30 16.85 -8.56
C LEU A 82 -3.34 15.86 -9.25
N GLY A 83 -3.37 14.58 -8.87
CA GLY A 83 -2.57 13.52 -9.47
C GLY A 83 -3.08 13.00 -10.81
N GLN A 84 -4.31 13.32 -11.22
CA GLN A 84 -4.91 12.77 -12.45
C GLN A 84 -4.05 12.90 -13.73
N PRO A 85 -3.32 14.01 -13.99
CA PRO A 85 -2.54 14.15 -15.22
C PRO A 85 -1.40 13.14 -15.39
N ILE A 86 -0.93 12.54 -14.29
CA ILE A 86 0.18 11.55 -14.31
C ILE A 86 -0.29 10.12 -14.12
N LEU A 87 -1.55 9.90 -13.74
CA LEU A 87 -2.11 8.57 -13.55
C LEU A 87 -2.73 8.09 -14.88
N PRO A 88 -2.40 6.89 -15.38
CA PRO A 88 -2.95 6.36 -16.64
C PRO A 88 -4.45 6.04 -16.55
N GLY A 89 -5.01 5.99 -15.33
CA GLY A 89 -6.42 5.74 -15.05
C GLY A 89 -6.65 5.48 -13.56
N ASP A 90 -7.90 5.23 -13.19
CA ASP A 90 -8.33 5.04 -11.80
C ASP A 90 -8.49 3.56 -11.38
N ASP A 91 -8.10 2.61 -12.25
CA ASP A 91 -8.06 1.16 -11.95
C ASP A 91 -6.71 0.70 -11.40
N LEU A 92 -6.03 1.58 -10.66
CA LEU A 92 -4.76 1.31 -10.01
C LEU A 92 -4.99 0.86 -8.56
N GLU A 93 -4.21 -0.10 -8.09
CA GLU A 93 -4.11 -0.36 -6.64
C GLU A 93 -3.46 0.83 -5.96
N VAL A 94 -4.01 1.21 -4.80
CA VAL A 94 -3.47 2.29 -3.98
C VAL A 94 -2.58 1.73 -2.88
N GLU A 95 -1.37 2.28 -2.78
CA GLU A 95 -0.40 1.98 -1.73
C GLU A 95 -0.09 3.26 -0.93
N VAL A 96 -0.06 3.13 0.39
CA VAL A 96 0.39 4.18 1.32
C VAL A 96 1.87 3.96 1.57
N GLU A 97 2.69 4.95 1.24
CA GLU A 97 4.10 4.94 1.57
C GLU A 97 4.31 5.66 2.90
N TRP A 98 4.90 4.95 3.87
CA TRP A 98 5.10 5.42 5.23
C TRP A 98 6.48 4.99 5.74
N ASP A 99 7.12 5.89 6.49
CA ASP A 99 8.43 5.65 7.10
C ASP A 99 8.31 5.67 8.64
N CYS A 100 8.34 4.48 9.24
CA CYS A 100 8.53 4.33 10.68
C CYS A 100 10.02 4.27 11.06
N CYS A 101 10.84 3.70 10.18
CA CYS A 101 12.26 3.38 10.38
C CYS A 101 12.95 3.21 9.02
N VAL A 102 12.23 2.55 8.10
CA VAL A 102 12.56 2.46 6.67
C VAL A 102 11.28 2.71 5.88
N ILE A 103 11.43 3.38 4.74
CA ILE A 103 10.32 3.62 3.81
C ILE A 103 9.73 2.28 3.37
N SER A 104 8.43 2.12 3.61
CA SER A 104 7.66 0.92 3.27
C SER A 104 6.38 1.31 2.52
N GLN A 105 5.97 0.48 1.56
CA GLN A 105 4.74 0.66 0.79
C GLN A 105 3.70 -0.36 1.23
N TYR A 106 2.55 0.12 1.70
CA TYR A 106 1.47 -0.70 2.22
C TYR A 106 0.22 -0.58 1.35
N PRO A 107 -0.26 -1.65 0.70
CA PRO A 107 -1.54 -1.61 0.00
C PRO A 107 -2.70 -1.32 0.97
N ILE A 108 -3.68 -0.55 0.52
CA ILE A 108 -4.94 -0.40 1.28
C ILE A 108 -5.75 -1.69 1.10
N ALA A 109 -5.79 -2.51 2.16
CA ALA A 109 -6.44 -3.82 2.15
C ALA A 109 -7.96 -3.71 2.30
N SER A 110 -8.44 -2.81 3.17
CA SER A 110 -9.86 -2.54 3.33
C SER A 110 -10.11 -1.13 3.86
N ALA A 111 -11.32 -0.62 3.69
CA ALA A 111 -11.74 0.64 4.26
C ALA A 111 -13.19 0.57 4.74
N GLN A 112 -13.49 1.23 5.84
CA GLN A 112 -14.84 1.30 6.40
C GLN A 112 -15.11 2.68 7.01
N SER A 113 -16.37 3.14 6.91
CA SER A 113 -16.81 4.35 7.61
C SER A 113 -17.30 3.98 9.01
N SER A 114 -16.85 4.75 10.01
CA SER A 114 -17.27 4.62 11.40
C SER A 114 -17.49 6.01 11.98
N GLY A 115 -18.76 6.46 12.00
CA GLY A 115 -19.12 7.78 12.49
C GLY A 115 -18.48 8.91 11.68
N ASP A 116 -17.63 9.69 12.34
CA ASP A 116 -16.85 10.80 11.77
C ASP A 116 -15.49 10.36 11.20
N ARG A 117 -15.23 9.06 11.07
CA ARG A 117 -13.96 8.52 10.60
C ARG A 117 -14.09 7.63 9.38
N LEU A 118 -13.00 7.60 8.60
CA LEU A 118 -12.74 6.57 7.59
C LEU A 118 -11.54 5.76 8.05
N GLU A 119 -11.80 4.52 8.45
CA GLU A 119 -10.79 3.59 8.94
C GLU A 119 -10.26 2.77 7.77
N PHE A 120 -8.97 2.90 7.49
CA PHE A 120 -8.25 2.19 6.43
C PHE A 120 -7.31 1.16 7.06
N GLN A 121 -7.51 -0.11 6.70
CA GLN A 121 -6.59 -1.17 7.08
C GLN A 121 -5.54 -1.34 6.00
N LEU A 122 -4.27 -1.18 6.38
CA LEU A 122 -3.12 -1.40 5.51
C LEU A 122 -2.73 -2.88 5.54
N GLY A 123 -2.28 -3.39 4.39
CA GLY A 123 -1.84 -4.77 4.22
C GLY A 123 -0.33 -4.90 4.11
N ASP A 124 0.17 -6.12 4.27
CA ASP A 124 1.57 -6.45 4.03
C ASP A 124 1.89 -6.62 2.55
N LYS A 125 3.14 -6.36 2.20
CA LYS A 125 3.72 -6.65 0.89
C LYS A 125 4.96 -7.51 1.09
N HIS A 126 4.97 -8.69 0.47
CA HIS A 126 6.05 -9.65 0.62
C HIS A 126 6.84 -9.83 -0.68
N THR A 127 8.13 -10.10 -0.55
CA THR A 127 8.95 -10.60 -1.65
C THR A 127 8.56 -12.04 -1.97
N ASP A 128 8.67 -12.43 -3.24
CA ASP A 128 8.45 -13.82 -3.65
C ASP A 128 9.36 -14.16 -4.83
N CYS A 129 9.80 -15.42 -4.90
CA CYS A 129 10.41 -15.96 -6.11
C CYS A 129 9.30 -16.45 -7.04
N LEU A 130 9.08 -15.76 -8.16
CA LEU A 130 8.03 -16.13 -9.10
C LEU A 130 8.42 -17.28 -10.05
N ALA A 131 9.64 -17.81 -9.92
CA ALA A 131 10.18 -18.92 -10.70
C ALA A 131 10.53 -20.13 -9.80
N LYS A 132 9.62 -20.47 -8.88
CA LYS A 132 9.87 -21.43 -7.78
C LYS A 132 10.46 -22.77 -8.21
N GLU A 133 9.92 -23.35 -9.28
CA GLU A 133 10.41 -24.63 -9.84
C GLU A 133 11.85 -24.52 -10.36
N LYS A 134 12.16 -23.46 -11.13
CA LYS A 134 13.51 -23.23 -11.68
C LYS A 134 14.54 -22.92 -10.60
N CYS A 135 14.11 -22.34 -9.49
CA CYS A 135 14.98 -21.95 -8.38
C CYS A 135 15.04 -22.97 -7.25
N GLY A 136 14.28 -24.07 -7.31
CA GLY A 136 14.24 -25.08 -6.25
C GLY A 136 13.69 -24.55 -4.92
N CYS A 137 12.80 -23.56 -4.95
CA CYS A 137 12.11 -23.01 -3.77
C CYS A 137 10.58 -23.18 -3.87
N GLY A 138 10.15 -24.16 -4.65
CA GLY A 138 8.76 -24.61 -4.69
C GLY A 138 8.39 -25.44 -3.46
N PRO A 139 7.09 -25.67 -3.24
CA PRO A 139 6.59 -26.39 -2.06
C PRO A 139 7.14 -27.81 -1.89
N GLU A 140 7.73 -28.42 -2.92
CA GLU A 140 8.38 -29.74 -2.85
C GLU A 140 9.84 -29.69 -2.35
N ALA A 141 10.49 -28.50 -2.35
CA ALA A 141 11.89 -28.36 -1.93
C ALA A 141 12.08 -28.42 -0.41
N GLU A 142 11.01 -28.28 0.38
CA GLU A 142 11.05 -28.36 1.85
C GLU A 142 10.97 -29.80 2.38
N ALA A 143 10.72 -30.80 1.52
CA ALA A 143 10.46 -32.19 1.94
C ALA A 143 11.70 -33.10 2.06
N SER A 144 12.91 -32.63 1.72
CA SER A 144 14.10 -33.51 1.66
C SER A 144 15.16 -33.26 2.73
N ALA A 145 14.88 -32.48 3.78
CA ALA A 145 15.80 -32.33 4.90
C ALA A 145 15.59 -33.48 5.92
N GLU A 146 16.00 -34.70 5.57
CA GLU A 146 16.19 -35.76 6.57
C GLU A 146 17.31 -35.34 7.54
N PRO A 147 17.13 -35.49 8.88
CA PRO A 147 18.20 -35.21 9.82
C PRO A 147 19.29 -36.27 9.67
N ALA A 148 20.47 -35.86 9.22
CA ALA A 148 21.66 -36.68 9.24
C ALA A 148 21.97 -37.09 10.70
N CYS A 149 21.55 -38.30 11.07
CA CYS A 149 21.86 -38.90 12.35
C CYS A 149 23.33 -39.34 12.34
N CYS A 150 24.16 -38.63 13.10
CA CYS A 150 25.58 -38.93 13.29
C CYS A 150 25.76 -40.34 13.86
N ARG A 151 26.72 -41.09 13.31
CA ARG A 151 27.14 -42.42 13.77
C ARG A 151 28.57 -42.37 14.30
#